data_AF-A0A5K4EYM0-F1
#
_entry.id   AF-A0A5K4EYM0-F1
#
_cell.length_a   1.000
_cell.length_b   1.000
_cell.length_c   1.000
_cell.angle_alpha   90.00
_cell.angle_beta   90.00
_cell.angle_gamma   90.00
#
_symmetry.space_group_name_H-M   'P 1'
#
loop_
_entity.id
_entity.type
_entity.pdbx_description
1 polymer ?
#
loop_
_entity_poly.entity_id
_entity_poly.type
_entity_poly.pdbx_seq_one_letter_code
_entity_poly.pdbx_strand_id
1 'polypeptide(L)'
;MIISQPERYDKLVVFDISTTPKPTIQSLSPIINLMSSVDLKALGHKYNGNIGMVRNSLMKEWDKTVPNPTMRAFLLTNLGEKDGEIFWKANLNAIKSCWNQITGFPTDLNGRVFNQPVLFVAASDGKYLGQSDLPAVRKYFPQSKIVQIANTGHWVHFDAPNTVTNLITSFMLDKSFDPTSFTDVTEIK
;
A
#
# COMPACT_ATOMS: atom_id res chain seq x y z
N MET A 1 7.32 14.05 4.28
CA MET A 1 7.63 14.45 5.67
C MET A 1 9.01 13.99 6.13
N ILE A 2 9.33 12.68 6.10
CA ILE A 2 10.61 12.16 6.64
C ILE A 2 11.85 12.81 6.00
N ILE A 3 11.90 12.93 4.67
CA ILE A 3 13.02 13.60 3.97
C ILE A 3 13.10 15.11 4.30
N SER A 4 11.98 15.73 4.69
CA SER A 4 11.91 17.15 5.03
C SER A 4 12.32 17.44 6.48
N GLN A 5 12.25 16.44 7.36
CA GLN A 5 12.56 16.51 8.79
C GLN A 5 13.33 15.24 9.24
N PRO A 6 14.51 14.97 8.64
CA PRO A 6 15.23 13.71 8.86
C PRO A 6 15.71 13.53 10.30
N GLU A 7 15.87 14.62 11.06
CA GLU A 7 16.33 14.62 12.46
C GLU A 7 15.35 13.98 13.46
N ARG A 8 14.10 13.73 13.03
CA ARG A 8 13.04 13.18 13.90
C ARG A 8 12.98 11.65 13.92
N TYR A 9 13.77 10.97 13.09
CA TYR A 9 13.64 9.53 12.90
C TYR A 9 15.02 8.86 12.82
N ASP A 10 15.23 7.81 13.60
CA ASP A 10 16.48 7.04 13.61
C ASP A 10 16.49 5.90 12.57
N LYS A 11 15.32 5.36 12.22
CA LYS A 11 15.15 4.23 11.30
C LYS A 11 13.82 4.35 10.56
N LEU A 12 13.74 3.76 9.38
CA LEU A 12 12.51 3.72 8.57
C LEU A 12 12.31 2.34 7.94
N VAL A 13 11.06 1.85 7.92
CA VAL A 13 10.65 0.70 7.12
C VAL A 13 9.61 1.16 6.09
N VAL A 14 9.78 0.78 4.83
CA VAL A 14 8.90 1.15 3.71
C VAL A 14 8.41 -0.12 3.03
N PHE A 15 7.09 -0.29 2.92
CA PHE A 15 6.48 -1.47 2.32
C PHE A 15 6.01 -1.21 0.89
N ASP A 16 6.52 -2.03 -0.02
CA ASP A 16 6.07 -2.23 -1.41
C ASP A 16 5.73 -0.93 -2.17
N ILE A 17 6.57 0.09 -2.04
CA ILE A 17 6.46 1.35 -2.75
C ILE A 17 7.85 1.93 -3.05
N SER A 18 8.00 2.52 -4.23
CA SER A 18 9.24 3.19 -4.68
C SER A 18 9.12 4.72 -4.54
N THR A 19 10.25 5.43 -4.71
CA THR A 19 10.30 6.90 -4.84
C THR A 19 9.95 7.38 -6.25
N THR A 20 9.58 6.47 -7.16
CA THR A 20 9.11 6.80 -8.51
C THR A 20 7.62 6.49 -8.65
N PRO A 21 6.82 7.37 -9.29
CA PRO A 21 5.44 7.04 -9.65
C PRO A 21 5.35 5.76 -10.48
N LYS A 22 4.40 4.88 -10.17
CA LYS A 22 4.24 3.59 -10.86
C LYS A 22 2.99 3.57 -11.74
N PRO A 23 3.10 3.18 -13.02
CA PRO A 23 1.94 3.01 -13.90
C PRO A 23 0.88 2.06 -13.33
N THR A 24 1.31 1.00 -12.64
CA THR A 24 0.41 0.02 -12.00
C THR A 24 -0.41 0.62 -10.85
N ILE A 25 0.12 1.62 -10.14
CA ILE A 25 -0.65 2.36 -9.14
C ILE A 25 -1.61 3.31 -9.84
N GLN A 26 -1.16 3.99 -10.89
CA GLN A 26 -2.04 4.89 -11.67
C GLN A 26 -3.23 4.17 -12.29
N SER A 27 -3.06 2.90 -12.69
CA SER A 27 -4.16 2.07 -13.19
C SER A 27 -5.22 1.71 -12.16
N LEU A 28 -5.08 2.11 -10.89
CA LEU A 28 -6.12 1.93 -9.85
C LEU A 28 -7.17 3.03 -9.85
N SER A 29 -6.98 4.14 -10.58
CA SER A 29 -7.96 5.24 -10.69
C SER A 29 -9.38 4.78 -11.09
N PRO A 30 -9.56 3.83 -12.03
CA PRO A 30 -10.88 3.26 -12.34
C PRO A 30 -11.59 2.61 -11.15
N ILE A 31 -10.86 2.05 -10.18
CA ILE A 31 -11.46 1.48 -8.96
C ILE A 31 -12.07 2.59 -8.09
N ILE A 32 -11.42 3.75 -7.99
CA ILE A 32 -11.95 4.88 -7.24
C ILE A 32 -13.23 5.40 -7.90
N ASN A 33 -13.27 5.40 -9.24
CA ASN A 33 -14.48 5.73 -9.99
C ASN A 33 -15.60 4.71 -9.75
N LEU A 34 -15.29 3.42 -9.77
CA LEU A 34 -16.23 2.34 -9.46
C LEU A 34 -16.82 2.48 -8.04
N MET A 35 -15.98 2.73 -7.04
CA MET A 35 -16.46 2.93 -5.67
C MET A 35 -17.38 4.16 -5.58
N SER A 36 -17.02 5.24 -6.27
CA SER A 36 -17.79 6.48 -6.27
C SER A 36 -19.10 6.42 -7.05
N SER A 37 -19.25 5.48 -7.99
CA SER A 37 -20.47 5.33 -8.79
C SER A 37 -21.57 4.55 -8.06
N VAL A 38 -21.27 3.95 -6.91
CA VAL A 38 -22.25 3.19 -6.14
C VAL A 38 -23.20 4.13 -5.39
N ASP A 39 -24.49 4.02 -5.71
CA ASP A 39 -25.55 4.62 -4.89
C ASP A 39 -25.80 3.78 -3.63
N LEU A 40 -25.00 4.03 -2.59
CA LEU A 40 -25.12 3.33 -1.31
C LEU A 40 -26.43 3.63 -0.58
N LYS A 41 -27.10 4.75 -0.86
CA LYS A 41 -28.42 5.04 -0.28
C LYS A 41 -29.46 4.11 -0.88
N ALA A 42 -29.49 3.99 -2.21
CA ALA A 42 -30.40 3.08 -2.90
C ALA A 42 -30.12 1.61 -2.55
N LEU A 43 -28.85 1.19 -2.53
CA LEU A 43 -28.48 -0.18 -2.13
C LEU A 43 -28.76 -0.45 -0.66
N GLY A 44 -28.50 0.51 0.24
CA GLY A 44 -28.82 0.40 1.65
C GLY A 44 -30.32 0.24 1.86
N HIS A 45 -31.14 1.07 1.21
CA HIS A 45 -32.60 0.93 1.25
C HIS A 45 -33.08 -0.42 0.69
N LYS A 46 -32.54 -0.86 -0.45
CA LYS A 46 -32.88 -2.16 -1.07
C LYS A 46 -32.65 -3.35 -0.11
N TYR A 47 -31.64 -3.26 0.75
CA TYR A 47 -31.27 -4.31 1.70
C TYR A 47 -31.60 -3.96 3.16
N ASN A 48 -32.52 -3.02 3.41
CA ASN A 48 -32.95 -2.60 4.76
C ASN A 48 -31.78 -2.26 5.70
N GLY A 49 -30.77 -1.56 5.19
CA GLY A 49 -29.56 -1.19 5.94
C GLY A 49 -28.59 -2.35 6.19
N ASN A 50 -28.85 -3.57 5.71
CA ASN A 50 -27.98 -4.72 5.95
C ASN A 50 -26.67 -4.62 5.14
N ILE A 51 -25.60 -4.19 5.81
CA ILE A 51 -24.28 -4.02 5.21
C ILE A 51 -23.69 -5.33 4.67
N GLY A 52 -24.02 -6.48 5.26
CA GLY A 52 -23.59 -7.80 4.77
C GLY A 52 -24.18 -8.13 3.40
N MET A 53 -25.47 -7.84 3.20
CA MET A 53 -26.15 -8.02 1.92
C MET A 53 -25.63 -7.05 0.86
N VAL A 54 -25.36 -5.79 1.22
CA VAL A 54 -24.71 -4.82 0.31
C VAL A 54 -23.32 -5.31 -0.12
N ARG A 55 -22.49 -5.75 0.83
CA ARG A 55 -21.17 -6.34 0.52
C ARG A 55 -21.30 -7.53 -0.44
N ASN A 56 -22.20 -8.47 -0.17
CA ASN A 56 -22.39 -9.64 -1.02
C ASN A 56 -22.91 -9.27 -2.43
N SER A 57 -23.74 -8.24 -2.54
CA SER A 57 -24.21 -7.72 -3.82
C SER A 57 -23.05 -7.14 -4.63
N LEU A 58 -22.26 -6.25 -4.03
CA LEU A 58 -21.12 -5.60 -4.69
C LEU A 58 -19.99 -6.59 -5.01
N MET A 59 -19.75 -7.59 -4.14
CA MET A 59 -18.79 -8.68 -4.41
C MET A 59 -19.06 -9.40 -5.73
N LYS A 60 -20.33 -9.54 -6.12
CA LYS A 60 -20.75 -10.16 -7.39
C LYS A 60 -20.74 -9.15 -8.54
N GLU A 61 -21.29 -7.97 -8.31
CA GLU A 61 -21.39 -6.91 -9.33
C GLU A 61 -20.02 -6.49 -9.85
N TRP A 62 -19.03 -6.39 -8.97
CA TRP A 62 -17.69 -5.92 -9.30
C TRP A 62 -16.77 -7.00 -9.88
N ASP A 63 -17.23 -8.24 -10.05
CA ASP A 63 -16.39 -9.36 -10.48
C ASP A 63 -15.68 -9.11 -11.82
N LYS A 64 -16.35 -8.44 -12.77
CA LYS A 64 -15.75 -8.09 -14.06
C LYS A 64 -14.72 -6.96 -13.97
N THR A 65 -14.99 -5.94 -13.16
CA THR A 65 -14.15 -4.74 -13.06
C THR A 65 -12.97 -4.92 -12.12
N VAL A 66 -13.14 -5.73 -11.07
CA VAL A 66 -12.11 -6.08 -10.09
C VAL A 66 -12.06 -7.61 -9.97
N PRO A 67 -11.42 -8.33 -10.89
CA PRO A 67 -11.47 -9.81 -10.95
C PRO A 67 -10.92 -10.53 -9.73
N ASN A 68 -9.97 -9.92 -9.01
CA ASN A 68 -9.41 -10.50 -7.79
C ASN A 68 -10.43 -10.40 -6.64
N PRO A 69 -10.97 -11.53 -6.11
CA PRO A 69 -11.96 -11.51 -5.05
C PRO A 69 -11.41 -10.97 -3.72
N THR A 70 -10.13 -11.20 -3.42
CA THR A 70 -9.44 -10.63 -2.25
C THR A 70 -9.39 -9.11 -2.35
N MET A 71 -9.15 -8.56 -3.55
CA MET A 71 -9.22 -7.12 -3.81
C MET A 71 -10.63 -6.56 -3.61
N ARG A 72 -11.66 -7.24 -4.12
CA ARG A 72 -13.05 -6.82 -3.87
C ARG A 72 -13.38 -6.81 -2.38
N ALA A 73 -13.05 -7.89 -1.67
CA ALA A 73 -13.29 -8.00 -0.24
C ALA A 73 -12.58 -6.87 0.53
N PHE A 74 -11.32 -6.60 0.21
CA PHE A 74 -10.54 -5.51 0.78
C PHE A 74 -11.21 -4.14 0.54
N LEU A 75 -11.57 -3.81 -0.71
CA LEU A 75 -12.24 -2.55 -1.02
C LEU A 75 -13.54 -2.38 -0.23
N LEU A 76 -14.32 -3.45 -0.08
CA LEU A 76 -15.61 -3.46 0.62
C LEU A 76 -15.49 -3.42 2.16
N THR A 77 -14.30 -3.58 2.73
CA THR A 77 -14.05 -3.25 4.16
C THR A 77 -14.25 -1.77 4.46
N ASN A 78 -14.14 -0.91 3.43
CA ASN A 78 -14.41 0.52 3.51
C ASN A 78 -15.90 0.85 3.61
N LEU A 79 -16.81 -0.12 3.53
CA LEU A 79 -18.21 0.13 3.87
C LEU A 79 -18.38 0.27 5.39
N GLY A 80 -19.05 1.34 5.79
CA GLY A 80 -19.52 1.61 7.14
C GLY A 80 -21.04 1.66 7.18
N GLU A 81 -21.58 1.50 8.38
CA GLU A 81 -23.00 1.64 8.68
C GLU A 81 -23.13 2.54 9.90
N LYS A 82 -24.07 3.48 9.85
CA LYS A 82 -24.42 4.34 10.98
C LYS A 82 -25.88 4.73 10.87
N ASP A 83 -26.64 4.54 11.94
CA ASP A 83 -28.06 4.93 12.03
C ASP A 83 -28.92 4.33 10.87
N GLY A 84 -28.59 3.11 10.43
CA GLY A 84 -29.24 2.42 9.32
C GLY A 84 -28.81 2.86 7.91
N GLU A 85 -27.97 3.89 7.80
CA GLU A 85 -27.39 4.34 6.53
C GLU A 85 -26.03 3.69 6.27
N ILE A 86 -25.81 3.25 5.02
CA ILE A 86 -24.53 2.69 4.57
C ILE A 86 -23.74 3.75 3.80
N PHE A 87 -22.45 3.86 4.10
CA PHE A 87 -21.57 4.87 3.54
C PHE A 87 -20.14 4.34 3.31
N TRP A 88 -19.35 5.07 2.52
CA TRP A 88 -17.91 4.82 2.41
C TRP A 88 -17.17 5.48 3.57
N LYS A 89 -16.43 4.70 4.35
CA LYS A 89 -15.49 5.21 5.39
C LYS A 89 -14.35 6.00 4.76
N ALA A 90 -13.93 5.62 3.56
CA ALA A 90 -12.89 6.33 2.81
C ALA A 90 -13.45 7.64 2.23
N ASN A 91 -12.70 8.73 2.36
CA ASN A 91 -13.04 10.00 1.73
C ASN A 91 -12.70 9.97 0.24
N LEU A 92 -13.59 9.36 -0.57
CA LEU A 92 -13.37 9.15 -2.00
C LEU A 92 -13.18 10.47 -2.77
N ASN A 93 -13.85 11.55 -2.35
CA ASN A 93 -13.70 12.87 -2.96
C ASN A 93 -12.28 13.41 -2.78
N ALA A 94 -11.73 13.33 -1.55
CA ALA A 94 -10.37 13.74 -1.27
C ALA A 94 -9.34 12.86 -2.00
N ILE A 95 -9.55 11.54 -2.04
CA ILE A 95 -8.68 10.61 -2.76
C ILE A 95 -8.63 10.98 -4.25
N LYS A 96 -9.79 11.25 -4.88
CA LYS A 96 -9.86 11.70 -6.27
C LYS A 96 -9.14 13.02 -6.50
N SER A 97 -9.42 14.03 -5.66
CA SER A 97 -8.82 15.36 -5.83
C SER A 97 -7.31 15.36 -5.61
N CYS A 98 -6.81 14.44 -4.79
CA CYS A 98 -5.40 14.33 -4.42
C CYS A 98 -4.69 13.15 -5.08
N TRP A 99 -5.28 12.52 -6.10
CA TRP A 99 -4.78 11.27 -6.67
C TRP A 99 -3.34 11.37 -7.16
N ASN A 100 -2.98 12.45 -7.85
CA ASN A 100 -1.63 12.67 -8.34
C ASN A 100 -0.62 12.89 -7.21
N GLN A 101 -1.03 13.49 -6.09
CA GLN A 101 -0.20 13.69 -4.91
C GLN A 101 -0.01 12.37 -4.15
N ILE A 102 -1.05 11.52 -4.07
CA ILE A 102 -1.01 10.20 -3.42
C ILE A 102 -0.11 9.24 -4.20
N THR A 103 -0.22 9.24 -5.53
CA THR A 103 0.49 8.29 -6.42
C THR A 103 1.82 8.82 -6.95
N GLY A 104 2.08 10.11 -6.75
CA GLY A 104 3.30 10.78 -7.15
C GLY A 104 4.39 10.71 -6.09
N PHE A 105 5.53 11.33 -6.40
CA PHE A 105 6.59 11.60 -5.44
C PHE A 105 6.95 13.09 -5.48
N PRO A 106 7.16 13.76 -4.32
CA PRO A 106 7.39 15.21 -4.30
C PRO A 106 8.65 15.62 -5.08
N THR A 107 8.53 16.61 -5.96
CA THR A 107 9.61 17.09 -6.84
C THR A 107 10.52 18.12 -6.19
N ASP A 108 10.06 18.75 -5.11
CA ASP A 108 10.76 19.77 -4.32
C ASP A 108 11.77 19.20 -3.31
N LEU A 109 11.96 17.88 -3.30
CA LEU A 109 12.90 17.19 -2.42
C LEU A 109 14.31 17.02 -3.01
N ASN A 110 14.58 17.55 -4.21
CA ASN A 110 15.90 17.45 -4.83
C ASN A 110 17.02 17.96 -3.90
N GLY A 111 18.11 17.18 -3.80
CA GLY A 111 19.24 17.46 -2.92
C GLY A 111 19.03 17.10 -1.44
N ARG A 112 17.82 16.70 -1.04
CA ARG A 112 17.54 16.24 0.33
C ARG A 112 17.65 14.72 0.43
N VAL A 113 18.15 14.25 1.57
CA VAL A 113 18.31 12.82 1.86
C VAL A 113 17.88 12.51 3.29
N PHE A 114 17.42 11.28 3.50
CA PHE A 114 17.31 10.67 4.82
C PHE A 114 18.49 9.71 4.99
N ASN A 115 19.55 10.19 5.64
CA ASN A 115 20.84 9.48 5.78
C ASN A 115 20.89 8.59 7.03
N GLN A 116 19.79 7.91 7.32
CA GLN A 116 19.68 6.93 8.39
C GLN A 116 19.28 5.58 7.81
N PRO A 117 19.44 4.46 8.55
CA PRO A 117 19.06 3.14 8.05
C PRO A 117 17.61 3.09 7.58
N VAL A 118 17.40 2.54 6.38
CA VAL A 118 16.07 2.29 5.82
C VAL A 118 15.97 0.85 5.34
N LEU A 119 14.88 0.17 5.68
CA LEU A 119 14.53 -1.12 5.10
C LEU A 119 13.35 -0.94 4.14
N PHE A 120 13.56 -1.17 2.86
CA PHE A 120 12.49 -1.32 1.90
C PHE A 120 12.14 -2.80 1.74
N VAL A 121 10.86 -3.14 1.82
CA VAL A 121 10.34 -4.51 1.69
C VAL A 121 9.44 -4.58 0.47
N ALA A 122 9.92 -5.21 -0.60
CA ALA A 122 9.20 -5.46 -1.84
C ALA A 122 8.45 -6.80 -1.79
N ALA A 123 7.34 -6.86 -2.53
CA ALA A 123 6.66 -8.12 -2.81
C ALA A 123 7.34 -8.91 -3.94
N SER A 124 7.36 -10.25 -3.89
CA SER A 124 7.84 -11.09 -5.01
C SER A 124 7.08 -10.84 -6.31
N ASP A 125 5.76 -10.74 -6.22
CA ASP A 125 4.88 -10.58 -7.38
C ASP A 125 4.64 -9.09 -7.70
N GLY A 126 5.26 -8.21 -6.90
CA GLY A 126 5.02 -6.78 -6.91
C GLY A 126 5.68 -6.05 -8.07
N LYS A 127 4.94 -5.10 -8.65
CA LYS A 127 5.44 -4.14 -9.66
C LYS A 127 5.82 -2.78 -9.08
N TYR A 128 5.75 -2.61 -7.76
CA TYR A 128 5.88 -1.30 -7.12
C TYR A 128 7.30 -0.94 -6.72
N LEU A 129 8.14 -1.94 -6.50
CA LEU A 129 9.55 -1.76 -6.17
C LEU A 129 10.37 -2.90 -6.75
N GLY A 130 11.33 -2.59 -7.62
CA GLY A 130 12.24 -3.57 -8.20
C GLY A 130 13.63 -3.02 -8.53
N GLN A 131 14.44 -3.79 -9.24
CA GLN A 131 15.84 -3.44 -9.54
C GLN A 131 16.01 -2.09 -10.25
N SER A 132 15.06 -1.69 -11.10
CA SER A 132 15.13 -0.40 -11.80
C SER A 132 14.89 0.80 -10.89
N ASP A 133 14.34 0.59 -9.69
CA ASP A 133 14.07 1.64 -8.71
C ASP A 133 15.24 1.98 -7.81
N LEU A 134 16.22 1.07 -7.66
CA LEU A 134 17.26 1.23 -6.66
C LEU A 134 18.02 2.56 -6.79
N PRO A 135 18.38 3.05 -8.00
CA PRO A 135 19.03 4.36 -8.13
C PRO A 135 18.16 5.50 -7.60
N ALA A 136 16.84 5.48 -7.89
CA ALA A 136 15.91 6.50 -7.44
C ALA A 136 15.64 6.42 -5.94
N VAL A 137 15.59 5.22 -5.36
CA VAL A 137 15.49 5.01 -3.92
C VAL A 137 16.75 5.50 -3.21
N ARG A 138 17.93 5.06 -3.66
CA ARG A 138 19.24 5.42 -3.08
C ARG A 138 19.55 6.91 -3.19
N LYS A 139 18.97 7.62 -4.16
CA LYS A 139 19.05 9.09 -4.27
C LYS A 139 18.52 9.81 -3.00
N TYR A 140 17.46 9.29 -2.39
CA TYR A 140 16.84 9.88 -1.19
C TYR A 140 17.18 9.12 0.09
N PHE A 141 17.47 7.82 -0.02
CA PHE A 141 17.73 6.90 1.09
C PHE A 141 19.05 6.15 0.86
N PRO A 142 20.20 6.82 1.01
CA PRO A 142 21.51 6.24 0.66
C PRO A 142 21.91 5.05 1.52
N GLN A 143 21.38 4.94 2.75
CA GLN A 143 21.61 3.81 3.66
C GLN A 143 20.50 2.75 3.60
N SER A 144 19.77 2.68 2.47
CA SER A 144 18.69 1.71 2.32
C SER A 144 19.20 0.29 2.02
N LYS A 145 18.62 -0.69 2.72
CA LYS A 145 18.59 -2.09 2.29
C LYS A 145 17.24 -2.34 1.63
N ILE A 146 17.25 -3.01 0.50
CA ILE A 146 16.04 -3.29 -0.29
C ILE A 146 15.93 -4.80 -0.37
N VAL A 147 14.87 -5.36 0.20
CA VAL A 147 14.66 -6.80 0.29
C VAL A 147 13.34 -7.17 -0.36
N GLN A 148 13.24 -8.39 -0.86
CA GLN A 148 12.03 -8.98 -1.40
C GLN A 148 11.65 -10.21 -0.59
N ILE A 149 10.37 -10.31 -0.22
CA ILE A 149 9.82 -11.51 0.44
C ILE A 149 9.24 -12.42 -0.66
N ALA A 150 9.58 -13.70 -0.62
CA ALA A 150 9.09 -14.70 -1.56
C ALA A 150 7.61 -15.02 -1.36
N ASN A 151 6.90 -15.35 -2.45
CA ASN A 151 5.50 -15.79 -2.46
C ASN A 151 4.51 -14.76 -1.88
N THR A 152 4.75 -13.46 -2.11
CA THR A 152 3.87 -12.38 -1.66
C THR A 152 3.39 -11.53 -2.82
N GLY A 153 2.11 -11.17 -2.80
CA GLY A 153 1.56 -10.06 -3.55
C GLY A 153 1.79 -8.71 -2.85
N HIS A 154 1.11 -7.68 -3.34
CA HIS A 154 1.28 -6.29 -2.90
C HIS A 154 0.95 -6.01 -1.42
N TRP A 155 0.30 -6.96 -0.73
CA TRP A 155 0.06 -6.88 0.71
C TRP A 155 1.00 -7.83 1.45
N VAL A 156 2.29 -7.52 1.40
CA VAL A 156 3.35 -8.37 2.01
C VAL A 156 3.09 -8.71 3.48
N HIS A 157 2.47 -7.79 4.24
CA HIS A 157 2.11 -8.02 5.65
C HIS A 157 0.90 -8.94 5.84
N PHE A 158 0.05 -9.08 4.82
CA PHE A 158 -1.05 -10.04 4.79
C PHE A 158 -0.57 -11.42 4.31
N ASP A 159 0.27 -11.46 3.27
CA ASP A 159 0.76 -12.71 2.68
C ASP A 159 1.85 -13.38 3.54
N ALA A 160 2.72 -12.60 4.18
CA ALA A 160 3.84 -13.08 5.00
C ALA A 160 3.91 -12.35 6.37
N PRO A 161 2.86 -12.43 7.21
CA PRO A 161 2.76 -11.64 8.45
C PRO A 161 3.91 -11.91 9.43
N ASN A 162 4.33 -13.18 9.56
CA ASN A 162 5.42 -13.58 10.46
C ASN A 162 6.77 -13.05 9.96
N THR A 163 7.07 -13.22 8.67
CA THR A 163 8.32 -12.71 8.06
C THR A 163 8.40 -11.20 8.16
N VAL A 164 7.32 -10.49 7.86
CA VAL A 164 7.25 -9.02 8.00
C VAL A 164 7.48 -8.59 9.45
N THR A 165 6.81 -9.24 10.42
CA THR A 165 6.97 -8.92 11.84
C THR A 165 8.40 -9.15 12.32
N ASN A 166 9.02 -10.26 11.91
CA ASN A 166 10.40 -10.60 12.28
C ASN A 166 11.42 -9.68 11.61
N LEU A 167 11.20 -9.30 10.34
CA LEU A 167 12.03 -8.32 9.62
C LEU A 167 12.00 -6.96 10.32
N ILE A 168 10.81 -6.44 10.63
CA ILE A 168 10.66 -5.17 11.35
C ILE A 168 11.38 -5.27 12.70
N THR A 169 11.09 -6.30 13.49
CA THR A 169 11.64 -6.45 14.84
C THR A 169 13.16 -6.53 14.81
N SER A 170 13.73 -7.36 13.93
CA SER A 170 15.17 -7.50 13.77
C SER A 170 15.82 -6.21 13.29
N PHE A 171 15.22 -5.54 12.29
CA PHE A 171 15.73 -4.27 11.78
C PHE A 171 15.69 -3.15 12.83
N MET A 172 14.64 -3.09 13.65
CA MET A 172 14.51 -2.06 14.69
C MET A 172 15.47 -2.30 15.85
N LEU A 173 15.57 -3.54 16.35
CA LEU A 173 16.32 -3.87 17.56
C LEU A 173 17.81 -4.11 17.31
N ASP A 174 18.18 -4.69 16.15
CA ASP A 174 19.56 -5.02 15.85
C ASP A 174 20.28 -3.88 15.12
N LYS A 175 21.49 -3.55 15.57
CA LYS A 175 22.40 -2.64 14.88
C LYS A 175 23.14 -3.34 13.73
N SER A 176 23.28 -4.67 13.80
CA SER A 176 23.91 -5.51 12.78
C SER A 176 22.89 -6.22 11.88
N PHE A 177 21.67 -5.68 11.74
CA PHE A 177 20.61 -6.30 10.93
C PHE A 177 21.10 -6.83 9.58
N ASP A 178 20.96 -8.13 9.37
CA ASP A 178 21.32 -8.83 8.14
C ASP A 178 20.08 -9.53 7.56
N PRO A 179 19.55 -9.07 6.41
CA PRO A 179 18.38 -9.69 5.81
C PRO A 179 18.64 -11.10 5.29
N THR A 180 19.89 -11.52 5.11
CA THR A 180 20.23 -12.88 4.63
C THR A 180 19.99 -13.97 5.69
N SER A 181 19.73 -13.58 6.94
CA SER A 181 19.33 -14.49 8.02
C SER A 181 17.90 -15.05 7.84
N PHE A 182 17.13 -14.54 6.89
CA PHE A 182 15.76 -14.95 6.59
C PHE A 182 15.73 -15.81 5.33
N THR A 183 15.19 -17.03 5.43
CA THR A 183 15.22 -18.02 4.33
C THR A 183 14.32 -17.67 3.15
N ASP A 184 13.28 -16.88 3.37
CA ASP A 184 12.27 -16.45 2.40
C ASP A 184 12.48 -14.99 1.93
N VAL A 185 13.62 -14.39 2.25
CA VAL A 185 13.95 -13.01 1.93
C VAL A 185 15.21 -12.96 1.07
N THR A 186 15.17 -12.17 0.00
CA THR A 186 16.33 -11.90 -0.86
C THR A 186 16.64 -10.42 -0.89
N GLU A 187 17.91 -10.05 -0.72
CA GLU A 187 18.34 -8.65 -0.88
C GLU A 187 18.49 -8.31 -2.38
N ILE A 188 17.85 -7.22 -2.81
CA ILE A 188 17.90 -6.68 -4.17
C ILE A 188 19.06 -5.66 -4.22
N LYS A 189 20.14 -5.97 -4.95
CA LYS A 189 21.40 -5.20 -4.94
C LYS A 189 21.66 -4.40 -6.19
#